data_AF-X1T8Y6-F1
#
_entry.id   AF-X1T8Y6-F1
#
_cell.length_a   1.000
_cell.length_b   1.000
_cell.length_c   1.000
_cell.angle_alpha   90.00
_cell.angle_beta   90.00
_cell.angle_gamma   90.00
#
_symmetry.space_group_name_H-M   'P 1'
#
loop_
_entity.id
_entity.type
_entity.pdbx_description
1 polymer ?
#
loop_
_entity_poly.entity_id
_entity_poly.type
_entity_poly.pdbx_seq_one_letter_code
_entity_poly.pdbx_strand_id
1 'polypeptide(L)'
;GQILIFLNRRKATQQVAQNLKTLIKAHISENELKACKNIGDKLNKIKGRHNELKKVVKCGVAFHHAGLLPKERRLVEDAYRKHMIKVICCTTTLSAGVNVPARVVIVKDFKKYVTSGHNLKNFKGFYENGDGFSYFKAFSANEVFQMLGRAGRPGLDEVGYGIVIVKDVNERDWVEDQYFQNSLPSNVYIPKYNDLISGLNRVNTLREQVLLRVYEEKGITLPKLKEFFQKTYFWYGIKEKMKAQNIPIDQLLMIKEITPINILKLHSEPQKVKKLTNNH
;
A
#
# COMPACT_ATOMS: atom_id res chain seq x y z
N GLY A 1 10.69 -18.49 16.74
CA GLY A 1 9.86 -17.27 16.72
C GLY A 1 8.84 -17.33 15.59
N GLN A 2 8.08 -16.26 15.35
CA GLN A 2 7.11 -16.20 14.25
C GLN A 2 7.68 -15.47 13.02
N ILE A 3 7.08 -15.71 11.86
CA ILE A 3 7.54 -15.25 10.56
C ILE A 3 6.42 -14.48 9.83
N LEU A 4 6.77 -13.37 9.20
CA LEU A 4 5.94 -12.72 8.17
C LEU A 4 6.62 -12.87 6.82
N ILE A 5 5.86 -13.26 5.80
CA ILE A 5 6.33 -13.34 4.42
C ILE A 5 5.49 -12.37 3.59
N PHE A 6 6.11 -11.34 3.04
CA PHE A 6 5.47 -10.36 2.17
C PHE A 6 5.57 -10.77 0.70
N LEU A 7 4.42 -10.75 0.02
CA LEU A 7 4.26 -11.10 -1.38
C LEU A 7 3.44 -10.03 -2.12
N ASN A 8 3.56 -9.99 -3.44
CA ASN A 8 2.95 -8.93 -4.23
C ASN A 8 1.50 -9.19 -4.66
N ARG A 9 1.01 -10.43 -4.55
CA ARG A 9 -0.32 -10.84 -5.07
C ARG A 9 -1.09 -11.70 -4.07
N ARG A 10 -2.41 -11.52 -4.02
CA ARG A 10 -3.34 -12.32 -3.19
C ARG A 10 -3.24 -13.83 -3.48
N LYS A 11 -3.12 -14.21 -4.75
CA LYS A 11 -2.96 -15.63 -5.14
C LYS A 11 -1.60 -16.19 -4.68
N ALA A 12 -0.55 -15.38 -4.71
CA ALA A 12 0.78 -15.79 -4.25
C ALA A 12 0.79 -16.06 -2.75
N THR A 13 0.13 -15.23 -1.93
CA THR A 13 0.04 -15.48 -0.48
C THR A 13 -0.66 -16.80 -0.16
N GLN A 14 -1.71 -17.15 -0.91
CA GLN A 14 -2.43 -18.41 -0.75
C GLN A 14 -1.55 -19.60 -1.14
N GLN A 15 -0.89 -19.51 -2.30
CA GLN A 15 -0.04 -20.59 -2.81
C GLN A 15 1.16 -20.86 -1.88
N VAL A 16 1.86 -19.82 -1.43
CA VAL A 16 3.01 -19.98 -0.54
C VAL A 16 2.58 -20.52 0.83
N ALA A 17 1.46 -20.06 1.38
CA ALA A 17 0.91 -20.62 2.61
C ALA A 17 0.58 -22.11 2.47
N GLN A 18 0.01 -22.51 1.33
CA GLN A 18 -0.30 -23.91 1.04
C GLN A 18 0.97 -24.77 0.93
N ASN A 19 2.02 -24.26 0.29
CA ASN A 19 3.29 -24.99 0.14
C ASN A 19 4.01 -25.17 1.48
N LEU A 20 3.90 -24.19 2.39
CA LEU A 20 4.59 -24.24 3.69
C LEU A 20 3.86 -25.10 4.74
N LYS A 21 2.58 -25.44 4.53
CA LYS A 21 1.75 -26.07 5.57
C LYS A 21 2.35 -27.37 6.12
N THR A 22 2.91 -28.24 5.27
CA THR A 22 3.43 -29.55 5.68
C THR A 22 4.71 -29.38 6.49
N LEU A 23 5.60 -28.50 6.01
CA LEU A 23 6.83 -28.17 6.72
C LEU A 23 6.52 -27.59 8.09
N ILE A 24 5.69 -26.54 8.17
CA ILE A 24 5.39 -25.89 9.45
C ILE A 24 4.66 -26.83 10.41
N LYS A 25 3.76 -27.68 9.91
CA LYS A 25 3.07 -28.68 10.74
C LYS A 25 4.05 -29.63 11.44
N ALA A 26 5.18 -29.96 10.82
CA ALA A 26 6.21 -30.82 11.41
C ALA A 26 7.01 -30.13 12.54
N HIS A 27 6.95 -28.80 12.64
CA HIS A 27 7.71 -27.99 13.60
C HIS A 27 6.84 -27.31 14.68
N ILE A 28 5.57 -27.69 14.80
CA ILE A 28 4.69 -27.22 15.87
C ILE A 28 4.29 -28.37 16.78
N SER A 29 4.16 -28.08 18.07
CA SER A 29 3.74 -29.06 19.08
C SER A 29 2.28 -29.50 18.88
N GLU A 30 1.90 -30.63 19.46
CA GLU A 30 0.51 -31.10 19.41
C GLU A 30 -0.48 -30.10 20.01
N ASN A 31 -0.09 -29.40 21.08
CA ASN A 31 -0.92 -28.40 21.74
C ASN A 31 -1.16 -27.19 20.82
N GLU A 32 -0.13 -26.72 20.13
CA GLU A 32 -0.26 -25.66 19.12
C GLU A 32 -1.11 -26.12 17.94
N LEU A 33 -0.97 -27.38 17.52
CA LEU A 33 -1.79 -27.96 16.46
C LEU A 33 -3.27 -28.02 16.85
N LYS A 34 -3.59 -28.40 18.10
CA LYS A 34 -4.96 -28.35 18.65
C LYS A 34 -5.52 -26.92 18.65
N ALA A 35 -4.72 -25.94 19.09
CA ALA A 35 -5.11 -24.54 19.03
C ALA A 35 -5.37 -24.05 17.58
N CYS A 36 -4.50 -24.43 16.64
CA CYS A 36 -4.66 -24.16 15.21
C CYS A 36 -5.93 -24.80 14.62
N LYS A 37 -6.26 -26.03 15.03
CA LYS A 37 -7.52 -26.70 14.63
C LYS A 37 -8.74 -25.90 15.11
N ASN A 38 -8.75 -25.47 16.37
CA ASN A 38 -9.83 -24.65 16.94
C ASN A 38 -10.02 -23.32 16.18
N ILE A 39 -8.93 -22.68 15.77
CA ILE A 39 -8.96 -21.48 14.92
C ILE A 39 -9.61 -21.81 13.57
N GLY A 40 -9.21 -22.91 12.93
CA GLY A 40 -9.82 -23.39 11.69
C GLY A 40 -11.32 -23.66 11.82
N ASP A 41 -11.76 -24.20 12.96
CA ASP A 41 -13.19 -24.47 13.20
C ASP A 41 -14.00 -23.19 13.45
N LYS A 42 -13.40 -22.17 14.09
CA LYS A 42 -14.01 -20.83 14.16
C LYS A 42 -14.11 -20.19 12.77
N LEU A 43 -13.09 -20.35 11.92
CA LEU A 43 -13.14 -19.87 10.53
C LEU A 43 -14.19 -20.62 9.69
N ASN A 44 -14.41 -21.91 9.94
CA ASN A 44 -15.47 -22.69 9.27
C ASN A 44 -16.87 -22.10 9.50
N LYS A 45 -17.12 -21.49 10.67
CA LYS A 45 -18.39 -20.84 11.01
C LYS A 45 -18.61 -19.52 10.27
N ILE A 46 -17.57 -18.93 9.67
CA ILE A 46 -17.69 -17.71 8.87
C ILE A 46 -18.12 -18.11 7.45
N LYS A 47 -19.25 -17.55 6.97
CA LYS A 47 -19.75 -17.71 5.61
C LYS A 47 -18.87 -16.95 4.58
N GLY A 48 -17.63 -17.42 4.41
CA GLY A 48 -16.63 -16.89 3.47
C GLY A 48 -16.18 -17.93 2.46
N ARG A 49 -15.73 -17.48 1.28
CA ARG A 49 -15.26 -18.33 0.17
C ARG A 49 -13.80 -18.79 0.31
N HIS A 50 -13.10 -18.40 1.38
CA HIS A 50 -11.67 -18.69 1.57
C HIS A 50 -11.43 -20.07 2.22
N ASN A 51 -11.87 -21.13 1.54
CA ASN A 51 -11.73 -22.50 2.05
C ASN A 51 -10.27 -22.92 2.27
N GLU A 52 -9.34 -22.40 1.47
CA GLU A 52 -7.92 -22.67 1.66
C GLU A 52 -7.38 -22.07 2.97
N LEU A 53 -7.88 -20.90 3.42
CA LEU A 53 -7.47 -20.33 4.71
C LEU A 53 -7.78 -21.29 5.85
N LYS A 54 -8.99 -21.86 5.82
CA LYS A 54 -9.48 -22.82 6.83
C LYS A 54 -8.62 -24.08 6.89
N LYS A 55 -8.00 -24.49 5.77
CA LYS A 55 -7.10 -25.66 5.70
C LYS A 55 -5.70 -25.34 6.22
N VAL A 56 -5.09 -24.26 5.74
CA VAL A 56 -3.69 -23.93 6.10
C VAL A 56 -3.55 -23.53 7.57
N VAL A 57 -4.56 -22.83 8.14
CA VAL A 57 -4.53 -22.38 9.54
C VAL A 57 -4.37 -23.54 10.50
N LYS A 58 -4.98 -24.70 10.19
CA LYS A 58 -4.90 -25.91 11.02
C LYS A 58 -3.48 -26.49 11.09
N CYS A 59 -2.56 -25.99 10.28
CA CYS A 59 -1.16 -26.39 10.20
C CYS A 59 -0.20 -25.30 10.73
N GLY A 60 -0.71 -24.25 11.40
CA GLY A 60 0.12 -23.16 11.93
C GLY A 60 0.53 -22.11 10.90
N VAL A 61 -0.06 -22.12 9.70
CA VAL A 61 0.23 -21.17 8.62
C VAL A 61 -1.04 -20.44 8.22
N ALA A 62 -0.97 -19.14 7.96
CA ALA A 62 -2.10 -18.39 7.41
C ALA A 62 -1.66 -17.53 6.23
N PHE A 63 -2.64 -17.05 5.46
CA PHE A 63 -2.42 -15.94 4.55
C PHE A 63 -3.29 -14.74 4.93
N HIS A 64 -2.83 -13.54 4.59
CA HIS A 64 -3.52 -12.28 4.91
C HIS A 64 -3.48 -11.30 3.74
N HIS A 65 -4.64 -10.87 3.28
CA HIS A 65 -4.78 -9.87 2.23
C HIS A 65 -6.13 -9.17 2.30
N ALA A 66 -6.27 -8.01 1.64
CA ALA A 66 -7.52 -7.25 1.60
C ALA A 66 -8.76 -7.99 1.06
N GLY A 67 -8.57 -9.11 0.33
CA GLY A 67 -9.69 -9.96 -0.10
C GLY A 67 -10.36 -10.77 1.02
N LEU A 68 -9.73 -10.92 2.19
CA LEU A 68 -10.31 -11.63 3.33
C LEU A 68 -11.39 -10.79 4.02
N LEU A 69 -12.42 -11.45 4.53
CA LEU A 69 -13.44 -10.79 5.34
C LEU A 69 -12.80 -10.17 6.60
N PRO A 70 -13.30 -9.02 7.09
CA PRO A 70 -12.77 -8.41 8.31
C PRO A 70 -12.70 -9.37 9.51
N LYS A 71 -13.73 -10.22 9.67
CA LYS A 71 -13.76 -11.26 10.72
C LYS A 71 -12.66 -12.32 10.55
N GLU A 72 -12.35 -12.72 9.31
CA GLU A 72 -11.26 -13.67 9.02
C GLU A 72 -9.89 -13.04 9.34
N ARG A 73 -9.67 -11.78 8.91
CA ARG A 73 -8.44 -11.03 9.19
C ARG A 73 -8.18 -10.90 10.69
N ARG A 74 -9.17 -10.45 11.45
CA ARG A 74 -9.08 -10.32 12.91
C ARG A 74 -8.75 -11.64 13.59
N LEU A 75 -9.36 -12.74 13.15
CA LEU A 75 -9.11 -14.05 13.73
C LEU A 75 -7.66 -14.52 13.49
N VAL A 76 -7.13 -14.33 12.28
CA VAL A 76 -5.73 -14.61 11.95
C VAL A 76 -4.77 -13.74 12.77
N GLU A 77 -5.04 -12.44 12.86
CA GLU A 77 -4.23 -11.48 13.63
C GLU A 77 -4.21 -11.84 15.12
N ASP A 78 -5.36 -12.15 15.72
CA ASP A 78 -5.48 -12.55 17.12
C ASP A 78 -4.74 -13.86 17.40
N ALA A 79 -4.90 -14.85 16.52
CA ALA A 79 -4.22 -16.14 16.62
C ALA A 79 -2.69 -16.00 16.50
N TYR A 80 -2.23 -15.09 15.65
CA TYR A 80 -0.81 -14.78 15.52
C TYR A 80 -0.29 -14.06 16.77
N ARG A 81 -0.98 -13.06 17.29
CA ARG A 81 -0.57 -12.37 18.54
C ARG A 81 -0.48 -13.33 19.73
N LYS A 82 -1.32 -14.37 19.76
CA LYS A 82 -1.29 -15.45 20.77
C LYS A 82 -0.27 -16.55 20.47
N HIS A 83 0.65 -16.34 19.52
CA HIS A 83 1.68 -17.29 19.10
C HIS A 83 1.17 -18.65 18.59
N MET A 84 -0.11 -18.78 18.25
CA MET A 84 -0.69 -20.02 17.73
C MET A 84 -0.30 -20.24 16.26
N ILE A 85 -0.37 -19.18 15.45
CA ILE A 85 0.07 -19.20 14.05
C ILE A 85 1.56 -18.84 13.99
N LYS A 86 2.38 -19.64 13.31
CA LYS A 86 3.83 -19.41 13.19
C LYS A 86 4.21 -18.59 11.99
N VAL A 87 3.47 -18.71 10.88
CA VAL A 87 3.77 -18.03 9.61
C VAL A 87 2.54 -17.35 9.05
N ILE A 88 2.65 -16.08 8.68
CA ILE A 88 1.67 -15.39 7.84
C ILE A 88 2.30 -15.02 6.49
N CYS A 89 1.69 -15.48 5.40
CA CYS A 89 1.96 -15.00 4.05
C CYS A 89 1.03 -13.83 3.73
N CYS A 90 1.53 -12.62 3.50
CA CYS A 90 0.70 -11.43 3.40
C CYS A 90 1.05 -10.52 2.22
N THR A 91 0.06 -9.72 1.79
CA THR A 91 0.31 -8.56 0.92
C THR A 91 0.70 -7.33 1.76
N THR A 92 1.23 -6.28 1.11
CA THR A 92 1.62 -5.02 1.77
C THR A 92 0.51 -4.35 2.59
N THR A 93 -0.76 -4.70 2.38
CA THR A 93 -1.87 -4.20 3.21
C THR A 93 -1.71 -4.51 4.71
N LEU A 94 -0.94 -5.53 5.08
CA LEU A 94 -0.64 -5.81 6.49
C LEU A 94 0.43 -4.86 7.07
N SER A 95 1.27 -4.23 6.24
CA SER A 95 2.38 -3.39 6.69
C SER A 95 1.94 -2.05 7.30
N ALA A 96 0.77 -1.54 6.94
CA ALA A 96 0.35 -0.17 7.28
C ALA A 96 -0.70 -0.05 8.41
N GLY A 97 -1.22 -1.16 8.99
CA GLY A 97 -2.44 -1.06 9.83
C GLY A 97 -2.56 -1.97 11.05
N VAL A 98 -1.59 -2.85 11.33
CA VAL A 98 -1.70 -3.78 12.47
C VAL A 98 -0.35 -3.92 13.18
N ASN A 99 -0.34 -3.83 14.52
CA ASN A 99 0.85 -4.07 15.34
C ASN A 99 1.12 -5.58 15.46
N VAL A 100 1.78 -6.14 14.45
CA VAL A 100 2.14 -7.56 14.37
C VAL A 100 3.64 -7.64 14.11
N PRO A 101 4.48 -7.60 15.15
CA PRO A 101 5.90 -7.84 15.01
C PRO A 101 6.18 -9.35 14.87
N ALA A 102 7.29 -9.69 14.25
CA ALA A 102 7.71 -11.06 13.99
C ALA A 102 9.19 -11.21 14.27
N ARG A 103 9.68 -12.41 14.62
CA ARG A 103 11.13 -12.61 14.76
C ARG A 103 11.82 -12.44 13.40
N VAL A 104 11.17 -12.93 12.34
CA VAL A 104 11.69 -12.91 10.97
C VAL A 104 10.66 -12.27 10.04
N VAL A 105 11.12 -11.37 9.19
CA VAL A 105 10.36 -10.83 8.07
C VAL A 105 11.07 -11.17 6.77
N ILE A 106 10.32 -11.73 5.83
CA ILE A 106 10.80 -12.11 4.51
C ILE A 106 10.04 -11.29 3.47
N VAL A 107 10.72 -10.42 2.73
CA VAL A 107 10.20 -9.77 1.52
C VAL A 107 10.53 -10.67 0.35
N LYS A 108 9.56 -11.52 -0.03
CA LYS A 108 9.76 -12.49 -1.12
C LYS A 108 9.63 -11.84 -2.50
N ASP A 109 8.66 -10.95 -2.66
CA ASP A 109 8.45 -10.22 -3.90
C ASP A 109 8.58 -8.72 -3.59
N PHE A 110 9.59 -8.03 -4.15
CA PHE A 110 9.81 -6.60 -3.93
C PHE A 110 9.34 -5.72 -5.12
N LYS A 111 8.64 -6.31 -6.08
CA LYS A 111 8.02 -5.63 -7.23
C LYS A 111 6.50 -5.85 -7.19
N LYS A 112 5.71 -4.78 -7.32
CA LYS A 112 4.26 -4.79 -7.46
C LYS A 112 3.83 -4.62 -8.91
N TYR A 113 2.74 -5.28 -9.27
CA TYR A 113 2.08 -5.05 -10.55
C TYR A 113 1.27 -3.76 -10.48
N VAL A 114 1.54 -2.82 -11.37
CA VAL A 114 0.87 -1.53 -11.47
C VAL A 114 0.20 -1.45 -12.83
N THR A 115 -1.07 -1.06 -12.84
CA THR A 115 -1.79 -0.72 -14.07
C THR A 115 -1.97 0.79 -14.08
N SER A 116 -1.39 1.46 -15.08
CA SER A 116 -1.71 2.86 -15.39
C SER A 116 -3.08 2.91 -16.08
N GLY A 117 -3.86 3.98 -15.94
CA GLY A 117 -5.14 4.18 -16.63
C GLY A 117 -6.41 4.01 -15.77
N HIS A 118 -7.47 4.73 -16.15
CA HIS A 118 -8.79 4.67 -15.50
C HIS A 118 -9.53 3.38 -15.90
N ASN A 119 -9.96 2.59 -14.90
CA ASN A 119 -11.02 1.57 -14.97
C ASN A 119 -11.10 0.68 -16.22
N LEU A 120 -10.49 -0.50 -16.16
CA LEU A 120 -11.06 -1.69 -16.80
C LEU A 120 -11.16 -2.81 -15.76
N LYS A 121 -12.32 -2.87 -15.08
CA LYS A 121 -12.72 -4.08 -14.36
C LYS A 121 -12.86 -5.18 -15.42
N ASN A 122 -12.01 -6.21 -15.34
CA ASN A 122 -11.94 -7.41 -16.20
C ASN A 122 -10.95 -7.38 -17.37
N PHE A 123 -9.67 -7.06 -17.13
CA PHE A 123 -8.63 -7.24 -18.16
C PHE A 123 -8.04 -8.65 -18.17
N LYS A 124 -8.47 -9.47 -19.15
CA LYS A 124 -7.75 -10.64 -19.67
C LYS A 124 -7.16 -10.23 -21.02
N GLY A 125 -5.83 -10.11 -21.10
CA GLY A 125 -5.10 -9.89 -22.35
C GLY A 125 -4.90 -8.42 -22.71
N PHE A 126 -3.68 -8.08 -23.13
CA PHE A 126 -3.38 -6.96 -24.04
C PHE A 126 -4.40 -7.06 -25.20
N TYR A 127 -5.16 -6.04 -25.61
CA TYR A 127 -4.77 -4.78 -26.26
C TYR A 127 -5.98 -3.80 -26.31
N GLU A 128 -5.68 -2.54 -26.63
CA GLU A 128 -6.48 -1.59 -27.45
C GLU A 128 -7.92 -1.27 -27.03
N ASN A 129 -8.03 -0.26 -26.15
CA ASN A 129 -8.92 0.93 -26.22
C ASN A 129 -9.09 1.53 -24.81
N GLY A 130 -7.96 1.78 -24.16
CA GLY A 130 -7.82 2.48 -22.90
C GLY A 130 -6.34 2.72 -22.68
N ASP A 131 -5.95 3.93 -22.31
CA ASP A 131 -4.56 4.42 -22.29
C ASP A 131 -3.71 3.81 -21.16
N GLY A 132 -4.07 2.60 -20.72
CA GLY A 132 -3.50 1.93 -19.58
C GLY A 132 -2.55 0.80 -19.97
N PHE A 133 -1.27 0.98 -19.68
CA PHE A 133 -0.29 -0.11 -19.71
C PHE A 133 -0.07 -0.65 -18.30
N SER A 134 0.19 -1.96 -18.22
CA SER A 134 0.54 -2.59 -16.95
C SER A 134 2.01 -2.99 -16.93
N TYR A 135 2.68 -2.74 -15.81
CA TYR A 135 4.10 -3.00 -15.64
C TYR A 135 4.41 -3.37 -14.19
N PHE A 136 5.58 -3.97 -13.97
CA PHE A 136 6.08 -4.20 -12.62
C PHE A 136 6.86 -2.98 -12.16
N LYS A 137 6.42 -2.39 -11.05
CA LYS A 137 7.11 -1.32 -10.35
C LYS A 137 7.69 -1.87 -9.06
N ALA A 138 8.94 -1.55 -8.75
CA ALA A 138 9.49 -1.81 -7.44
C ALA A 138 8.65 -1.18 -6.32
N PHE A 139 8.65 -1.78 -5.13
CA PHE A 139 8.24 -1.05 -3.95
C PHE A 139 9.22 0.11 -3.71
N SER A 140 8.71 1.20 -3.14
CA SER A 140 9.60 2.23 -2.60
C SER A 140 10.45 1.65 -1.46
N ALA A 141 11.62 2.23 -1.22
CA ALA A 141 12.45 1.88 -0.07
C ALA A 141 11.66 2.05 1.23
N ASN A 142 10.84 3.10 1.33
CA ASN A 142 9.97 3.33 2.49
C ASN A 142 8.99 2.15 2.71
N GLU A 143 8.37 1.62 1.64
CA GLU A 143 7.53 0.43 1.73
C GLU A 143 8.33 -0.81 2.17
N VAL A 144 9.53 -1.01 1.62
CA VAL A 144 10.40 -2.14 1.98
C VAL A 144 10.82 -2.08 3.45
N PHE A 145 11.29 -0.93 3.92
CA PHE A 145 11.71 -0.78 5.32
C PHE A 145 10.54 -0.76 6.31
N GLN A 146 9.33 -0.35 5.90
CA GLN A 146 8.12 -0.58 6.71
C GLN A 146 7.79 -2.06 6.88
N MET A 147 8.11 -2.91 5.89
CA MET A 147 7.98 -4.36 6.01
C MET A 147 9.08 -4.92 6.91
N LEU A 148 10.35 -4.66 6.58
CA LEU A 148 11.51 -5.19 7.29
C LEU A 148 11.58 -4.72 8.76
N GLY A 149 11.15 -3.49 9.05
CA GLY A 149 11.10 -2.94 10.42
C GLY A 149 10.10 -3.65 11.35
N ARG A 150 9.34 -4.63 10.86
CA ARG A 150 8.51 -5.52 11.69
C ARG A 150 9.28 -6.72 12.24
N ALA A 151 10.54 -6.89 11.81
CA ALA A 151 11.41 -7.92 12.33
C ALA A 151 11.94 -7.51 13.71
N GLY A 152 11.95 -8.47 14.63
CA GLY A 152 12.22 -8.26 16.05
C GLY A 152 10.94 -7.97 16.83
N ARG A 153 10.67 -8.78 17.84
CA ARG A 153 9.54 -8.58 18.76
C ARG A 153 10.05 -7.89 20.03
N PRO A 154 9.61 -6.65 20.33
CA PRO A 154 10.01 -5.94 21.53
C PRO A 154 9.79 -6.77 22.80
N GLY A 155 10.82 -6.90 23.64
CA GLY A 155 10.79 -7.68 24.87
C GLY A 155 10.84 -9.20 24.72
N LEU A 156 10.89 -9.74 23.48
CA LEU A 156 10.94 -11.19 23.22
C LEU A 156 12.14 -11.62 22.38
N ASP A 157 12.69 -10.73 21.56
CA ASP A 157 13.83 -11.01 20.69
C ASP A 157 14.92 -9.96 20.92
N GLU A 158 16.17 -10.41 21.09
CA GLU A 158 17.35 -9.54 21.10
C GLU A 158 17.66 -9.02 19.68
N VAL A 159 17.40 -9.85 18.67
CA VAL A 159 17.68 -9.55 17.25
C VAL A 159 16.49 -9.93 16.38
N GLY A 160 16.13 -9.04 15.47
CA GLY A 160 15.16 -9.26 14.40
C GLY A 160 15.85 -9.54 13.06
N TYR A 161 15.30 -10.45 12.25
CA TYR A 161 15.86 -10.82 10.96
C TYR A 161 14.97 -10.33 9.81
N GLY A 162 15.47 -9.36 9.04
CA GLY A 162 14.85 -8.91 7.80
C GLY A 162 15.57 -9.52 6.58
N ILE A 163 14.82 -10.21 5.72
CA ILE A 163 15.37 -10.93 4.56
C ILE A 163 14.66 -10.45 3.30
N VAL A 164 15.40 -10.04 2.28
CA VAL A 164 14.88 -9.82 0.92
C VAL A 164 15.32 -11.00 0.07
N ILE A 165 14.36 -11.72 -0.52
CA ILE A 165 14.69 -12.84 -1.43
C ILE A 165 14.91 -12.28 -2.83
N VAL A 166 16.05 -12.63 -3.40
CA VAL A 166 16.45 -12.30 -4.77
C VAL A 166 16.68 -13.56 -5.58
N LYS A 167 16.52 -13.49 -6.89
CA LYS A 167 16.70 -14.64 -7.79
C LYS A 167 18.15 -14.95 -8.14
N ASP A 168 18.92 -13.90 -8.36
CA ASP A 168 20.28 -13.99 -8.89
C ASP A 168 21.11 -12.79 -8.42
N VAL A 169 22.39 -12.78 -8.80
CA VAL A 169 23.35 -11.73 -8.46
C VAL A 169 22.93 -10.36 -8.99
N ASN A 170 22.38 -10.29 -10.21
CA ASN A 170 21.94 -9.01 -10.79
C ASN A 170 20.78 -8.42 -9.98
N GLU A 171 19.86 -9.26 -9.53
CA GLU A 171 18.73 -8.85 -8.70
C GLU A 171 19.19 -8.41 -7.30
N ARG A 172 20.21 -9.07 -6.73
CA ARG A 172 20.87 -8.63 -5.50
C ARG A 172 21.46 -7.24 -5.67
N ASP A 173 22.32 -7.04 -6.67
CA ASP A 173 23.03 -5.78 -6.88
C ASP A 173 22.03 -4.62 -7.12
N TRP A 174 20.94 -4.90 -7.84
CA TRP A 174 19.84 -3.94 -8.00
C TRP A 174 19.13 -3.63 -6.66
N VAL A 175 18.84 -4.63 -5.82
CA VAL A 175 18.23 -4.42 -4.49
C VAL A 175 19.15 -3.60 -3.59
N GLU A 176 20.47 -3.84 -3.66
CA GLU A 176 21.48 -3.10 -2.92
C GLU A 176 21.51 -1.61 -3.30
N ASP A 177 21.63 -1.30 -4.59
CA ASP A 177 21.63 0.08 -5.10
C ASP A 177 20.33 0.84 -4.80
N GLN A 178 19.19 0.16 -4.89
CA GLN A 178 17.89 0.79 -4.76
C GLN A 178 17.50 1.09 -3.32
N TYR A 179 17.83 0.20 -2.38
CA TYR A 179 17.36 0.29 -1.01
C TYR A 179 18.45 0.64 0.01
N PHE A 180 19.72 0.60 -0.36
CA PHE A 180 20.82 0.86 0.57
C PHE A 180 21.77 1.93 0.04
N GLN A 181 22.52 2.56 0.94
CA GLN A 181 23.44 3.66 0.62
C GLN A 181 24.86 3.17 0.26
N ASN A 182 25.07 1.87 0.23
CA ASN A 182 26.40 1.29 0.15
C ASN A 182 26.98 1.47 -1.26
N SER A 183 28.16 2.08 -1.34
CA SER A 183 28.93 2.24 -2.58
C SER A 183 29.84 1.04 -2.89
N LEU A 184 30.00 0.12 -1.94
CA LEU A 184 30.86 -1.07 -2.04
C LEU A 184 30.21 -2.28 -1.35
N PRO A 185 30.61 -3.52 -1.71
CA PRO A 185 30.24 -4.72 -0.99
C PRO A 185 30.60 -4.58 0.49
N SER A 186 29.58 -4.53 1.34
CA SER A 186 29.73 -4.40 2.79
C SER A 186 28.78 -5.38 3.44
N ASN A 187 29.24 -6.03 4.51
CA ASN A 187 28.40 -6.89 5.34
C ASN A 187 27.40 -6.09 6.19
N VAL A 188 27.50 -4.75 6.18
CA VAL A 188 26.62 -3.83 6.87
C VAL A 188 25.93 -2.94 5.85
N TYR A 189 24.61 -2.99 5.80
CA TYR A 189 23.78 -2.23 4.86
C TYR A 189 23.07 -1.08 5.56
N ILE A 190 23.27 0.15 5.08
CA ILE A 190 22.60 1.35 5.61
C ILE A 190 21.35 1.65 4.78
N PRO A 191 20.14 1.67 5.38
CA PRO A 191 18.90 1.99 4.67
C PRO A 191 18.93 3.33 3.93
N LYS A 192 18.50 3.32 2.66
CA LYS A 192 18.30 4.51 1.82
C LYS A 192 16.81 4.75 1.67
N TYR A 193 16.28 5.78 2.31
CA TYR A 193 14.85 6.11 2.23
C TYR A 193 14.54 6.99 1.01
N ASN A 194 13.34 6.86 0.46
CA ASN A 194 12.87 7.79 -0.56
C ASN A 194 12.31 9.05 0.09
N ASP A 195 12.53 10.20 -0.55
CA ASP A 195 11.94 11.46 -0.13
C ASP A 195 10.40 11.38 -0.07
N LEU A 196 9.84 12.05 0.95
CA LEU A 196 8.40 12.21 1.05
C LEU A 196 7.95 13.32 0.11
N ILE A 197 7.09 12.97 -0.84
CA ILE A 197 6.47 13.92 -1.77
C ILE A 197 5.06 14.21 -1.29
N SER A 198 4.66 15.48 -1.29
CA SER A 198 3.29 15.86 -0.91
C SER A 198 2.28 15.29 -1.90
N GLY A 199 1.19 14.69 -1.39
CA GLY A 199 0.07 14.20 -2.20
C GLY A 199 -0.76 15.31 -2.85
N LEU A 200 -0.60 16.57 -2.44
CA LEU A 200 -1.21 17.73 -3.11
C LEU A 200 -0.61 18.02 -4.49
N ASN A 201 0.48 17.34 -4.86
CA ASN A 201 1.09 17.46 -6.18
C ASN A 201 0.25 16.91 -7.34
N ARG A 202 -0.92 16.32 -7.05
CA ARG A 202 -1.87 15.84 -8.05
C ARG A 202 -2.93 16.90 -8.32
N VAL A 203 -3.13 17.21 -9.60
CA VAL A 203 -4.14 18.16 -10.09
C VAL A 203 -5.52 17.93 -9.48
N ASN A 204 -6.03 16.70 -9.50
CA ASN A 204 -7.36 16.39 -8.98
C ASN A 204 -7.47 16.66 -7.48
N THR A 205 -6.45 16.25 -6.71
CA THR A 205 -6.39 16.51 -5.27
C THR A 205 -6.33 18.01 -4.99
N LEU A 206 -5.52 18.75 -5.75
CA LEU A 206 -5.42 20.20 -5.60
C LEU A 206 -6.75 20.90 -5.88
N ARG A 207 -7.44 20.53 -6.96
CA ARG A 207 -8.77 21.03 -7.32
C ARG A 207 -9.81 20.74 -6.23
N GLU A 208 -9.85 19.51 -5.72
CA GLU A 208 -10.74 19.13 -4.61
C GLU A 208 -10.50 19.99 -3.37
N GLN A 209 -9.23 20.22 -3.00
CA GLN A 209 -8.90 21.05 -1.84
C GLN A 209 -9.28 22.51 -2.06
N VAL A 210 -9.09 23.07 -3.26
CA VAL A 210 -9.55 24.43 -3.58
C VAL A 210 -11.07 24.55 -3.45
N LEU A 211 -11.83 23.61 -4.03
CA LEU A 211 -13.30 23.60 -3.96
C LEU A 211 -13.81 23.51 -2.52
N LEU A 212 -13.18 22.64 -1.70
CA LEU A 212 -13.53 22.49 -0.29
C LEU A 212 -13.34 23.80 0.48
N ARG A 213 -12.23 24.52 0.24
CA ARG A 213 -11.97 25.83 0.88
C ARG A 213 -12.98 26.89 0.45
N VAL A 214 -13.34 26.94 -0.84
CA VAL A 214 -14.37 27.87 -1.34
C VAL A 214 -15.73 27.61 -0.67
N TYR A 215 -16.05 26.33 -0.44
CA TYR A 215 -17.30 25.94 0.21
C TYR A 215 -17.32 26.26 1.71
N GLU A 216 -16.25 25.91 2.44
CA GLU A 216 -16.16 26.09 3.89
C GLU A 216 -16.00 27.57 4.28
N GLU A 217 -15.13 28.29 3.57
CA GLU A 217 -14.84 29.70 3.81
C GLU A 217 -15.66 30.55 2.83
N LYS A 218 -16.95 30.72 3.14
CA LYS A 218 -17.87 31.55 2.34
C LYS A 218 -17.26 32.92 2.05
N GLY A 219 -16.96 33.19 0.79
CA GLY A 219 -16.32 34.44 0.36
C GLY A 219 -14.80 34.49 0.46
N ILE A 220 -14.12 33.33 0.52
CA ILE A 220 -12.65 33.27 0.44
C ILE A 220 -12.14 34.02 -0.79
N THR A 221 -11.11 34.84 -0.60
CA THR A 221 -10.50 35.61 -1.67
C THR A 221 -9.29 34.88 -2.23
N LEU A 222 -8.94 35.18 -3.49
CA LEU A 222 -7.76 34.63 -4.14
C LEU A 222 -6.46 34.81 -3.31
N PRO A 223 -6.16 35.99 -2.73
CA PRO A 223 -5.00 36.15 -1.85
C PRO A 223 -5.00 35.23 -0.63
N LYS A 224 -6.16 35.03 0.02
CA LYS A 224 -6.29 34.13 1.18
C LYS A 224 -6.06 32.67 0.79
N LEU A 225 -6.59 32.25 -0.36
CA LEU A 225 -6.36 30.91 -0.89
C LEU A 225 -4.87 30.66 -1.18
N LYS A 226 -4.17 31.65 -1.76
CA LYS A 226 -2.71 31.57 -1.95
C LYS A 226 -1.97 31.42 -0.63
N GLU A 227 -2.28 32.27 0.35
CA GLU A 227 -1.65 32.25 1.66
C GLU A 227 -1.79 30.87 2.33
N PHE A 228 -2.98 30.26 2.22
CA PHE A 228 -3.22 28.90 2.70
C PHE A 228 -2.27 27.89 2.04
N PHE A 229 -2.22 27.84 0.70
CA PHE A 229 -1.38 26.88 0.00
C PHE A 229 0.12 27.13 0.19
N GLN A 230 0.53 28.38 0.39
CA GLN A 230 1.92 28.73 0.72
C GLN A 230 2.40 28.13 2.05
N LYS A 231 1.48 27.82 2.96
CA LYS A 231 1.80 27.18 4.25
C LYS A 231 1.86 25.64 4.15
N THR A 232 1.56 25.05 3.00
CA THR A 232 1.54 23.59 2.83
C THR A 232 2.94 22.99 2.61
N TYR A 233 3.13 21.74 3.01
CA TYR A 233 4.35 20.98 2.69
C TYR A 233 4.61 20.88 1.18
N PHE A 234 3.54 20.86 0.38
CA PHE A 234 3.65 20.90 -1.07
C PHE A 234 4.39 22.14 -1.56
N TRP A 235 3.94 23.32 -1.12
CA TRP A 235 4.59 24.57 -1.47
C TRP A 235 6.02 24.63 -0.94
N TYR A 236 6.24 24.22 0.31
CA TYR A 236 7.59 24.14 0.87
C TYR A 236 8.56 23.35 -0.02
N GLY A 237 8.11 22.21 -0.58
CA GLY A 237 8.94 21.36 -1.43
C GLY A 237 9.20 21.89 -2.85
N ILE A 238 8.38 22.80 -3.37
CA ILE A 238 8.51 23.30 -4.77
C ILE A 238 8.83 24.79 -4.88
N LYS A 239 8.72 25.57 -3.79
CA LYS A 239 8.82 27.03 -3.82
C LYS A 239 10.09 27.54 -4.50
N GLU A 240 11.23 26.89 -4.29
CA GLU A 240 12.51 27.31 -4.88
C GLU A 240 12.56 27.03 -6.38
N LYS A 241 12.01 25.89 -6.84
CA LYS A 241 11.86 25.59 -8.28
C LYS A 241 10.89 26.56 -8.95
N MET A 242 9.76 26.86 -8.31
CA MET A 242 8.76 27.79 -8.82
C MET A 242 9.33 29.21 -8.95
N LYS A 243 10.10 29.67 -7.95
CA LYS A 243 10.82 30.96 -8.01
C LYS A 243 11.83 30.99 -9.16
N ALA A 244 12.66 29.95 -9.30
CA ALA A 244 13.67 29.87 -10.36
C ALA A 244 13.06 29.89 -11.77
N GLN A 245 11.86 29.31 -11.93
CA GLN A 245 11.14 29.25 -13.21
C GLN A 245 10.14 30.40 -13.39
N ASN A 246 10.05 31.32 -12.43
CA ASN A 246 9.11 32.45 -12.40
C ASN A 246 7.63 32.01 -12.63
N ILE A 247 7.25 30.84 -12.12
CA ILE A 247 5.89 30.30 -12.26
C ILE A 247 5.01 30.86 -11.13
N PRO A 248 3.94 31.62 -11.44
CA PRO A 248 3.04 32.14 -10.41
C PRO A 248 2.27 31.02 -9.72
N ILE A 249 2.05 31.16 -8.41
CA ILE A 249 1.23 30.22 -7.63
C ILE A 249 -0.20 30.09 -8.18
N ASP A 250 -0.73 31.11 -8.86
CA ASP A 250 -2.04 31.07 -9.53
C ASP A 250 -2.15 29.98 -10.59
N GLN A 251 -1.06 29.78 -11.34
CA GLN A 251 -0.99 28.79 -12.40
C GLN A 251 -0.89 27.39 -11.80
N LEU A 252 -0.12 27.25 -10.71
CA LEU A 252 -0.02 26.01 -9.96
C LEU A 252 -1.36 25.58 -9.36
N LEU A 253 -2.09 26.51 -8.75
CA LEU A 253 -3.40 26.26 -8.13
C LEU A 253 -4.52 26.07 -9.16
N MET A 254 -4.20 26.17 -10.46
CA MET A 254 -5.14 26.01 -11.57
C MET A 254 -6.37 26.92 -11.44
N ILE A 255 -6.22 28.08 -10.81
CA ILE A 255 -7.34 28.94 -10.41
C ILE A 255 -8.08 29.45 -11.64
N LYS A 256 -7.34 29.69 -12.74
CA LYS A 256 -7.91 30.06 -14.04
C LYS A 256 -8.77 28.95 -14.66
N GLU A 257 -8.57 27.70 -14.26
CA GLU A 257 -9.34 26.55 -14.75
C GLU A 257 -10.56 26.22 -13.86
N ILE A 258 -10.55 26.64 -12.59
CA ILE A 258 -11.62 26.40 -11.60
C ILE A 258 -12.71 27.49 -11.76
N THR A 259 -13.29 27.60 -12.96
CA THR A 259 -14.47 28.46 -13.20
C THR A 259 -15.76 27.65 -13.09
N PRO A 260 -16.90 28.24 -12.68
CA PRO A 260 -18.17 27.53 -12.66
C PRO A 260 -18.50 26.86 -14.00
N ILE A 261 -18.18 27.53 -15.12
CA ILE A 261 -18.35 27.02 -16.48
C ILE A 261 -17.47 25.80 -16.74
N ASN A 262 -16.20 25.81 -16.36
CA ASN A 262 -15.30 24.68 -16.58
C ASN A 262 -15.60 23.50 -15.64
N ILE A 263 -15.99 23.78 -14.39
CA ILE A 263 -16.43 22.77 -13.42
C ILE A 263 -17.71 22.10 -13.92
N LEU A 264 -18.69 22.88 -14.40
CA LEU A 264 -19.90 22.34 -15.02
C LEU A 264 -19.52 21.48 -16.24
N LYS A 265 -18.71 21.98 -17.19
CA LYS A 265 -18.27 21.20 -18.36
C LYS A 265 -17.58 19.87 -18.02
N LEU A 266 -16.88 19.79 -16.89
CA LEU A 266 -16.16 18.60 -16.43
C LEU A 266 -17.05 17.59 -15.68
N HIS A 267 -18.11 18.05 -15.00
CA HIS A 267 -18.89 17.23 -14.06
C HIS A 267 -20.37 17.08 -14.42
N SER A 268 -20.84 17.75 -15.46
CA SER A 268 -22.21 17.58 -15.96
C SER A 268 -22.21 16.97 -17.35
N GLU A 269 -23.12 16.03 -17.60
CA GLU A 269 -23.48 15.67 -18.97
C GLU A 269 -23.92 16.97 -19.66
N PRO A 270 -23.27 17.40 -20.75
CA PRO A 270 -23.53 18.70 -21.37
C PRO A 270 -25.01 18.90 -21.74
N GLN A 271 -25.74 17.80 -21.98
CA GLN A 271 -27.16 17.78 -22.31
C GLN A 271 -28.11 18.02 -21.12
N LYS A 272 -27.63 17.90 -19.87
CA LYS A 272 -28.43 18.06 -18.65
C LYS A 272 -28.27 19.45 -18.00
N VAL A 273 -27.36 20.29 -18.50
CA VAL A 273 -27.17 21.65 -18.00
C VAL A 273 -28.25 22.56 -18.59
N LYS A 274 -29.33 22.81 -17.84
CA LYS A 274 -30.32 23.83 -18.23
C LYS A 274 -29.66 25.21 -18.19
N LYS A 275 -29.66 25.92 -19.32
CA LYS A 275 -29.37 27.36 -19.36
C LYS A 275 -30.38 28.06 -18.44
N LEU A 276 -29.89 28.77 -17.43
CA LEU A 276 -30.71 29.76 -16.74
C LEU A 276 -30.93 30.91 -17.74
N THR A 277 -32.14 30.99 -18.29
CA THR A 277 -32.60 32.17 -18.99
C THR A 277 -32.98 33.20 -17.93
N ASN A 278 -32.39 34.39 -18.00
CA ASN A 278 -32.82 35.53 -17.20
C ASN A 278 -34.24 35.89 -17.63
N ASN A 279 -35.23 35.36 -16.91
CA ASN A 279 -36.58 35.89 -16.99
C ASN A 279 -36.67 36.98 -15.93
N HIS A 280 -36.87 38.21 -16.42
CA HIS A 280 -37.41 39.33 -15.66
C HIS A 280 -38.78 38.98 -15.07
#